data_AF-A0A2V7RWW6-F1
#
_entry.id   AF-A0A2V7RWW6-F1
#
_cell.length_a   1.000
_cell.length_b   1.000
_cell.length_c   1.000
_cell.angle_alpha   90.00
_cell.angle_beta   90.00
_cell.angle_gamma   90.00
#
_symmetry.space_group_name_H-M   'P 1'
#
loop_
_entity.id
_entity.type
_entity.pdbx_description
1 polymer ?
#
loop_
_entity_poly.entity_id
_entity_poly.type
_entity_poly.pdbx_seq_one_letter_code
_entity_poly.pdbx_strand_id
1 'polypeptide(L)' 'DREHTPLVCPSCSTRSIMRVPRRRGGRDVQLGAERITLTCQTCGRHASYIQRGPEPPRDTTMDPRAASF' A
#
# COMPACT_ATOMS: atom_id res chain seq x y z
N ASP A 1 -0.19 -11.84 -7.66
CA ASP A 1 -0.56 -11.57 -6.25
C ASP A 1 0.35 -12.42 -5.37
N ARG A 2 1.24 -11.81 -4.59
CA ARG A 2 2.16 -12.53 -3.70
C ARG A 2 1.33 -13.16 -2.56
N GLU A 3 0.89 -14.38 -2.83
CA GLU A 3 0.82 -15.52 -1.93
C GLU A 3 0.48 -15.20 -0.48
N HIS A 4 -0.83 -15.21 -0.13
CA HIS A 4 -1.52 -15.64 1.10
C HIS A 4 -0.77 -15.69 2.45
N THR A 5 0.30 -14.94 2.63
CA THR A 5 1.18 -15.02 3.79
C THR A 5 0.50 -14.24 4.91
N PRO A 6 0.26 -14.86 6.07
CA PRO A 6 -0.40 -14.19 7.18
C PRO A 6 0.46 -13.01 7.65
N LEU A 7 -0.16 -11.86 7.88
CA LEU A 7 0.53 -10.70 8.42
C LEU A 7 1.00 -11.01 9.85
N VAL A 8 2.31 -10.91 10.07
CA VAL A 8 2.94 -11.12 11.38
C VAL A 8 3.48 -9.81 11.91
N CYS A 9 3.32 -9.56 13.21
CA CYS A 9 3.92 -8.40 13.85
C CYS A 9 5.46 -8.57 13.94
N PRO A 10 6.28 -7.67 13.38
CA PRO A 10 7.75 -7.82 13.29
C PRO A 10 8.49 -7.57 14.63
N SER A 11 7.80 -7.83 15.72
CA SER A 11 7.80 -6.93 16.86
C SER A 11 7.47 -7.71 18.13
N CYS A 12 6.42 -8.53 18.06
CA CYS A 12 6.06 -9.53 19.06
C CYS A 12 5.69 -10.88 18.41
N SER A 13 5.94 -11.05 17.11
CA SER A 13 5.67 -12.26 16.31
C SER A 13 4.22 -12.77 16.27
N THR A 14 3.25 -12.03 16.84
CA THR A 14 1.83 -12.41 16.78
C THR A 14 1.26 -12.27 15.36
N ARG A 15 0.26 -13.10 15.07
CA ARG A 15 -0.57 -13.03 13.85
C ARG A 15 -1.85 -12.21 14.04
N SER A 16 -2.09 -11.71 15.25
CA SER A 16 -3.25 -10.91 15.61
C SER A 16 -3.13 -9.48 15.08
N ILE A 17 -3.17 -9.32 13.75
CA ILE A 17 -3.12 -8.04 13.05
C ILE A 17 -4.50 -7.66 12.53
N MET A 18 -5.01 -6.52 12.98
CA MET A 18 -6.23 -5.90 12.45
C MET A 18 -5.85 -5.02 11.25
N ARG A 19 -6.54 -5.19 10.11
CA ARG A 19 -6.38 -4.34 8.92
C ARG A 19 -7.61 -3.49 8.67
N VAL A 20 -7.42 -2.19 8.42
CA VAL A 20 -8.47 -1.23 8.06
C VAL A 20 -8.02 -0.45 6.81
N PRO A 21 -8.80 -0.40 5.71
CA PRO A 21 -10.06 -1.10 5.51
C PRO A 21 -9.89 -2.63 5.40
N ARG A 22 -10.91 -3.39 5.82
CA ARG A 22 -10.90 -4.86 5.72
C ARG A 22 -10.89 -5.29 4.26
N ARG A 23 -10.19 -6.40 3.93
CA ARG A 23 -10.29 -7.03 2.60
C ARG A 23 -11.75 -7.45 2.36
N ARG A 24 -12.50 -6.73 1.53
CA ARG A 24 -13.78 -7.25 1.03
C ARG A 24 -13.44 -8.28 -0.05
N GLY A 25 -13.70 -9.55 0.22
CA GLY A 25 -13.51 -10.62 -0.76
C GLY A 25 -14.48 -10.39 -1.92
N GLY A 26 -13.95 -10.20 -3.13
CA GLY A 26 -14.68 -10.51 -4.34
C GLY A 26 -14.94 -9.40 -5.35
N ARG A 27 -14.59 -8.14 -5.12
CA ARG A 27 -14.65 -7.13 -6.19
C ARG A 27 -13.50 -6.15 -6.07
N ASP A 28 -12.82 -5.98 -7.19
CA ASP A 28 -11.88 -4.90 -7.51
C ASP A 28 -12.61 -3.56 -7.33
N VAL A 29 -12.86 -3.18 -6.08
CA VAL A 29 -13.20 -1.80 -5.75
C VAL A 29 -11.86 -1.11 -5.87
N GLN A 30 -11.72 -0.31 -6.92
CA GLN A 30 -10.68 0.69 -7.06
C GLN A 30 -10.78 1.64 -5.86
N LEU A 31 -10.25 1.20 -4.72
CA LEU A 31 -10.08 1.97 -3.50
C LEU A 31 -8.99 2.98 -3.85
N GLY A 32 -9.39 4.07 -4.50
CA GLY A 32 -8.49 5.13 -4.92
C GLY A 32 -7.61 5.55 -3.76
N ALA A 33 -6.28 5.46 -3.94
CA ALA A 33 -5.24 5.86 -2.99
C ALA A 33 -5.62 5.74 -1.49
N GLU A 34 -6.29 4.66 -1.10
CA GLU A 34 -6.88 4.61 0.24
C GLU A 34 -5.81 4.19 1.26
N ARG A 35 -5.73 4.93 2.36
CA ARG A 35 -4.80 4.65 3.44
C ARG A 35 -5.21 3.35 4.13
N ILE A 36 -4.34 2.34 4.06
CA ILE A 36 -4.47 1.07 4.75
C ILE A 36 -3.67 1.15 6.05
N THR A 37 -4.30 0.83 7.18
CA THR A 37 -3.66 0.72 8.49
C THR A 37 -3.69 -0.72 8.97
N LEU A 38 -2.56 -1.19 9.52
CA LEU A 38 -2.36 -2.47 10.16
C LEU A 38 -2.05 -2.23 11.65
N THR A 39 -2.78 -2.87 12.55
CA THR A 39 -2.60 -2.71 13.99
C THR A 39 -2.43 -4.06 14.66
N CYS A 40 -1.36 -4.23 15.44
CA CYS A 40 -1.14 -5.41 16.26
C CYS A 40 -1.99 -5.35 17.52
N GLN A 41 -2.88 -6.33 17.70
CA GLN A 41 -3.76 -6.41 18.85
C GLN A 41 -3.06 -6.89 20.14
N THR A 42 -1.81 -7.35 20.05
CA THR A 42 -1.04 -7.82 21.21
C THR A 42 -0.15 -6.71 21.80
N CYS A 43 0.64 -6.03 20.96
CA CYS A 43 1.60 -5.00 21.42
C CYS A 43 1.20 -3.57 21.04
N GLY A 44 0.07 -3.36 20.37
CA GLY A 44 -0.45 -2.04 20.01
C GLY A 44 0.27 -1.33 18.86
N ARG A 45 1.40 -1.85 18.34
CA ARG A 45 2.10 -1.25 17.21
C ARG A 45 1.20 -1.20 15.98
N HIS A 46 1.26 -0.07 15.26
CA HIS A 46 0.53 0.12 14.02
C HIS A 46 1.48 0.54 12.89
N ALA A 47 1.10 0.22 11.66
CA ALA A 47 1.76 0.65 10.44
C ALA A 47 0.70 1.08 9.44
N SER A 48 0.91 2.18 8.73
CA SER A 48 0.00 2.63 7.68
C SER A 48 0.69 2.74 6.33
N TYR A 49 0.04 2.22 5.30
CA TYR A 49 0.48 2.27 3.90
C TYR A 49 -0.54 3.04 3.08
N ILE A 50 -0.08 3.90 2.18
CA ILE A 50 -0.92 4.58 1.21
C ILE A 50 -0.65 3.88 -0.11
N GLN A 51 -1.68 3.35 -0.77
CA GLN A 51 -1.51 2.88 -2.15
C GLN A 51 -1.10 4.10 -2.99
N ARG A 52 0.13 4.09 -3.50
CA ARG A 52 0.55 5.06 -4.51
C ARG A 52 -0.43 4.92 -5.67
N GLY A 53 -1.12 6.01 -5.99
CA GLY A 53 -1.85 6.11 -7.25
C GLY A 53 -0.89 5.93 -8.43
N PRO A 54 -1.39 5.85 -9.68
CA PRO A 54 -0.53 5.83 -10.84
C PRO A 54 0.51 6.94 -10.72
N GLU A 55 1.79 6.58 -10.88
CA GLU A 55 2.90 7.53 -10.88
C GLU A 55 2.50 8.70 -11.80
N PRO A 56 2.54 9.96 -11.34
CA PRO A 56 2.23 11.08 -12.21
C PRO A 56 3.08 10.93 -13.47
N PRO A 57 2.51 11.15 -14.68
CA PRO A 57 3.27 11.01 -15.91
C PRO A 57 4.55 11.81 -15.75
N ARG A 58 5.69 11.14 -15.97
CA ARG A 58 6.99 11.78 -15.84
C ARG A 58 6.97 13.06 -16.66
N ASP A 59 7.30 14.16 -16.00
CA ASP A 59 7.33 15.46 -16.63
C ASP A 59 8.41 15.44 -17.73
N THR A 60 7.97 15.37 -18.99
CA THR A 60 8.86 15.35 -20.16
C THR A 60 9.39 16.75 -20.51
N THR A 61 9.10 17.77 -19.70
CA THR A 61 9.54 19.15 -19.93
C THR A 61 11.08 19.30 -19.84
N MET A 62 11.78 18.36 -19.19
CA MET A 62 13.26 18.29 -19.19
C MET A 62 13.81 17.21 -20.14
N ASP A 63 13.28 17.08 -21.37
CA ASP A 63 13.99 16.31 -22.41
C ASP A 63 15.02 17.20 -23.13
N PRO A 64 16.33 17.06 -22.89
CA PRO A 64 17.35 17.85 -23.56
C PRO A 64 17.49 17.52 -25.07
N ARG A 65 16.76 16.53 -25.60
CA ARG A 65 16.76 16.16 -27.02
C ARG A 65 15.70 16.88 -27.86
N ALA A 66 14.81 17.66 -27.24
CA ALA A 66 13.79 18.44 -27.96
C ALA A 66 14.35 19.68 -28.68
N ALA A 67 15.63 20.04 -28.44
CA ALA A 67 16.31 21.19 -29.04
C ALA A 67 17.31 20.77 -30.13
N SER A 68 16.86 19.99 -31.11
CA SER A 68 17.65 19.73 -32.32
C SER A 68 16.73 19.73 -33.54
N PHE A 69 16.43 20.94 -34.02
CA PHE A 69 15.98 21.20 -35.38
C PHE A 69 17.18 21.70 -36.20
#